data_AF-A0A7H1DXD0-F1
#
_entry.id   AF-A0A7H1DXD0-F1
#
_cell.length_a   1.000
_cell.length_b   1.000
_cell.length_c   1.000
_cell.angle_alpha   90.00
_cell.angle_beta   90.00
_cell.angle_gamma   90.00
#
_symmetry.space_group_name_H-M   'P 1'
#
loop_
_entity.id
_entity.type
_entity.pdbx_description
1 polymer ?
#
loop_
_entity_poly.entity_id
_entity_poly.type
_entity_poly.pdbx_seq_one_letter_code
_entity_poly.pdbx_strand_id
1 'polypeptide(L)'
;MNTIQDKYFIALTDHLQKLLEFKSIEVAELAAAANLDRRQIYRLLNKENVPKLSTLIRISLAAGIEPKELFDFKFDFGTYMKDNKLLKIGKTK
;
A
#
# COMPACT_ATOMS: atom_id res chain seq x y z
N MET A 1 12.79 11.82 -10.75
CA MET A 1 11.62 11.73 -9.85
C MET A 1 12.08 11.03 -8.58
N ASN A 2 11.80 11.58 -7.40
CA ASN A 2 12.14 10.94 -6.13
C ASN A 2 11.12 9.82 -5.86
N THR A 3 11.44 8.60 -6.26
CA THR A 3 10.63 7.42 -5.93
C THR A 3 10.86 7.03 -4.48
N ILE A 4 9.79 6.63 -3.80
CA ILE A 4 9.89 6.09 -2.44
C ILE A 4 10.73 4.81 -2.44
N GLN A 5 11.61 4.68 -1.44
CA GLN A 5 12.47 3.50 -1.25
C GLN A 5 11.94 2.55 -0.15
N ASP A 6 10.79 2.86 0.43
CA ASP A 6 10.15 2.02 1.44
C ASP A 6 9.64 0.72 0.80
N LYS A 7 10.40 -0.36 1.02
CA LYS A 7 10.14 -1.69 0.45
C LYS A 7 8.77 -2.24 0.84
N TYR A 8 8.29 -1.97 2.06
CA TYR A 8 6.99 -2.47 2.50
C TYR A 8 5.86 -1.72 1.81
N PHE A 9 5.97 -0.38 1.72
CA PHE A 9 5.00 0.43 1.00
C PHE A 9 4.93 0.11 -0.50
N ILE A 10 6.09 -0.16 -1.13
CA ILE A 10 6.14 -0.61 -2.53
C ILE A 10 5.34 -1.90 -2.70
N ALA A 11 5.61 -2.91 -1.86
CA ALA A 11 4.92 -4.20 -1.93
C ALA A 11 3.42 -4.09 -1.63
N LEU A 12 3.03 -3.27 -0.65
CA LEU A 12 1.63 -2.97 -0.34
C LEU A 12 0.91 -2.34 -1.54
N THR A 13 1.56 -1.40 -2.22
CA THR A 13 0.98 -0.70 -3.37
C THR A 13 0.88 -1.61 -4.60
N ASP A 14 1.88 -2.46 -4.82
CA ASP A 14 1.81 -3.48 -5.88
C ASP A 14 0.68 -4.49 -5.62
N HIS A 15 0.45 -4.86 -4.35
CA HIS A 15 -0.67 -5.71 -3.97
C HIS A 15 -2.02 -5.01 -4.19
N LEU A 16 -2.16 -3.75 -3.75
CA LEU A 16 -3.35 -2.95 -4.03
C LEU A 16 -3.64 -2.88 -5.53
N GLN A 17 -2.63 -2.61 -6.36
CA GLN A 17 -2.79 -2.53 -7.80
C GLN A 17 -3.33 -3.85 -8.38
N LYS A 18 -2.81 -5.00 -7.95
CA LYS A 18 -3.32 -6.32 -8.34
C LYS A 18 -4.78 -6.55 -7.93
N LEU A 19 -5.16 -6.11 -6.73
CA LEU A 19 -6.55 -6.22 -6.27
C LEU A 19 -7.50 -5.36 -7.11
N LEU A 20 -7.08 -4.15 -7.50
CA LEU A 20 -7.85 -3.28 -8.37
C LEU A 20 -7.99 -3.87 -9.78
N GLU A 21 -6.90 -4.39 -10.35
CA GLU A 21 -6.89 -5.06 -11.65
C GLU A 21 -7.81 -6.31 -11.64
N PHE A 22 -7.73 -7.14 -10.60
CA PHE A 22 -8.59 -8.31 -10.42
C PHE A 22 -10.08 -7.94 -10.35
N LYS A 23 -10.42 -6.84 -9.69
CA LYS A 23 -11.80 -6.32 -9.62
C LYS A 23 -12.19 -5.46 -10.82
N SER A 24 -11.29 -5.22 -11.77
CA SER A 24 -11.48 -4.34 -12.93
C SER A 24 -11.94 -2.93 -12.55
N ILE A 25 -11.39 -2.37 -11.46
CA ILE A 25 -11.73 -1.04 -10.96
C ILE A 25 -10.85 0.01 -11.64
N GLU A 26 -11.47 1.00 -12.26
CA GLU A 26 -10.75 2.14 -12.83
C GLU A 26 -10.37 3.18 -11.77
N VAL A 27 -9.22 3.83 -11.94
CA VAL A 27 -8.74 4.89 -11.03
C VAL A 27 -9.72 6.05 -10.92
N ALA A 28 -10.44 6.38 -12.00
CA ALA A 28 -11.41 7.47 -12.00
C ALA A 28 -12.62 7.15 -11.11
N GLU A 29 -13.14 5.94 -11.21
CA GLU A 29 -14.25 5.45 -10.38
C GLU A 29 -13.83 5.38 -8.91
N LEU A 30 -12.64 4.85 -8.64
CA LEU A 30 -12.10 4.75 -7.30
C LEU A 30 -11.90 6.12 -6.64
N ALA A 31 -11.42 7.11 -7.40
CA ALA A 31 -11.26 8.48 -6.92
C ALA A 31 -12.60 9.11 -6.51
N ALA A 32 -13.62 8.94 -7.35
CA ALA A 32 -14.97 9.42 -7.08
C ALA A 32 -15.55 8.75 -5.83
N ALA A 33 -15.49 7.42 -5.74
CA ALA A 33 -16.01 6.65 -4.62
C ALA A 33 -15.27 6.97 -3.30
N ALA A 34 -13.96 7.20 -3.35
CA ALA A 34 -13.15 7.58 -2.20
C ALA A 34 -13.24 9.08 -1.85
N ASN A 35 -13.94 9.91 -2.63
CA ASN A 35 -13.93 11.36 -2.48
C ASN A 35 -12.48 11.91 -2.39
N LEU A 36 -11.67 11.55 -3.38
CA LEU A 36 -10.25 11.93 -3.52
C LEU A 36 -9.99 12.49 -4.92
N ASP A 37 -8.90 13.27 -5.05
CA ASP A 37 -8.40 13.64 -6.36
C ASP A 37 -7.76 12.41 -7.04
N ARG A 38 -8.07 12.18 -8.33
CA ARG A 38 -7.43 11.14 -9.17
C ARG A 38 -5.91 11.16 -9.05
N ARG A 39 -5.31 12.34 -8.98
CA ARG A 39 -3.88 12.54 -8.79
C ARG A 39 -3.38 11.90 -7.49
N GLN A 40 -4.15 11.93 -6.40
CA GLN A 40 -3.73 11.27 -5.15
C GLN A 40 -3.62 9.75 -5.33
N ILE A 41 -4.54 9.15 -6.08
CA ILE A 41 -4.49 7.72 -6.38
C ILE A 41 -3.34 7.40 -7.33
N TYR A 42 -3.15 8.17 -8.40
CA TYR A 42 -2.02 7.96 -9.31
C TYR A 42 -0.67 8.07 -8.59
N ARG A 43 -0.50 9.07 -7.72
CA ARG A 43 0.76 9.24 -6.97
C ARG A 43 1.00 8.11 -5.96
N LEU A 44 -0.06 7.54 -5.39
CA LEU A 44 0.01 6.30 -4.61
C LEU A 44 0.48 5.14 -5.50
N LEU A 45 -0.25 4.82 -6.58
CA LEU A 45 0.04 3.66 -7.44
C LEU A 45 1.44 3.75 -8.09
N ASN A 46 1.87 4.96 -8.45
CA ASN A 46 3.19 5.26 -9.00
C ASN A 46 4.30 5.37 -7.93
N LYS A 47 3.97 5.18 -6.65
CA LYS A 47 4.93 5.21 -5.52
C LYS A 47 5.67 6.54 -5.40
N GLU A 48 4.99 7.63 -5.73
CA GLU A 48 5.51 9.01 -5.66
C GLU A 48 5.35 9.62 -4.27
N ASN A 49 4.35 9.20 -3.50
CA ASN A 49 4.14 9.64 -2.12
C ASN A 49 3.51 8.54 -1.25
N VAL A 50 3.84 8.53 0.04
CA VAL A 50 3.16 7.69 1.03
C VAL A 50 1.98 8.52 1.55
N PRO A 51 0.73 8.15 1.25
CA PRO A 51 -0.42 8.85 1.80
C PRO A 51 -0.59 8.51 3.29
N LYS A 52 -1.48 9.24 3.98
CA LYS A 52 -1.87 8.88 5.35
C LYS A 52 -2.52 7.49 5.34
N LEU A 53 -2.37 6.73 6.43
CA LEU A 53 -3.06 5.45 6.60
C LEU A 53 -4.58 5.59 6.40
N SER A 54 -5.20 6.65 6.94
CA SER A 54 -6.62 6.92 6.75
C SER A 54 -7.03 7.08 5.27
N THR A 55 -6.14 7.60 4.43
CA THR A 55 -6.36 7.68 2.98
C THR A 55 -6.28 6.29 2.33
N LEU A 56 -5.32 5.45 2.72
CA LEU A 56 -5.22 4.06 2.24
C LEU A 56 -6.47 3.25 2.60
N ILE A 57 -6.93 3.37 3.85
CA ILE A 57 -8.15 2.70 4.32
C ILE A 57 -9.37 3.17 3.52
N ARG A 58 -9.47 4.48 3.25
CA ARG A 58 -10.56 5.01 2.43
C ARG A 58 -10.55 4.45 1.01
N ILE A 59 -9.39 4.39 0.37
CA ILE A 59 -9.22 3.80 -0.96
C ILE A 59 -9.60 2.32 -0.94
N SER A 60 -9.14 1.57 0.06
CA SER A 60 -9.49 0.15 0.25
C SER A 60 -11.01 -0.04 0.29
N LEU A 61 -11.69 0.69 1.19
CA LEU A 61 -13.13 0.54 1.37
C LEU A 61 -13.92 0.99 0.13
N ALA A 62 -13.49 2.05 -0.55
CA ALA A 62 -14.09 2.51 -1.80
C ALA A 62 -13.94 1.48 -2.93
N ALA A 63 -12.85 0.69 -2.92
CA ALA A 63 -12.65 -0.43 -3.84
C ALA A 63 -13.43 -1.71 -3.43
N GLY A 64 -14.20 -1.66 -2.35
CA GLY A 64 -14.83 -2.85 -1.77
C GLY A 64 -13.80 -3.89 -1.33
N ILE A 65 -12.65 -3.44 -0.82
CA ILE A 65 -11.57 -4.24 -0.27
C ILE A 65 -11.53 -3.96 1.23
N GLU A 66 -11.72 -4.99 2.06
CA GLU A 66 -11.56 -4.80 3.49
C GLU A 66 -10.08 -4.53 3.82
N PRO A 67 -9.75 -3.67 4.81
CA PRO A 67 -8.37 -3.39 5.17
C PRO A 67 -7.54 -4.65 5.47
N LYS A 68 -8.16 -5.69 6.02
CA LYS A 68 -7.48 -6.98 6.25
C LYS A 68 -6.93 -7.57 4.94
N GLU A 69 -7.68 -7.48 3.84
CA GLU A 69 -7.30 -7.99 2.52
C GLU A 69 -6.23 -7.12 1.87
N LEU A 70 -6.31 -5.80 2.09
CA LEU A 70 -5.26 -4.86 1.65
C LEU A 70 -3.90 -5.18 2.30
N PHE A 71 -3.89 -5.60 3.56
CA PHE A 71 -2.64 -5.95 4.26
C PHE A 71 -2.30 -7.46 4.19
N ASP A 72 -3.15 -8.27 3.55
CA ASP A 72 -2.93 -9.71 3.38
C ASP A 72 -2.13 -10.01 2.11
N PHE A 73 -0.81 -9.81 2.21
CA PHE A 73 0.14 -10.14 1.15
C PHE A 73 1.42 -10.72 1.72
N LYS A 74 2.09 -11.56 0.92
CA LYS A 74 3.40 -12.12 1.29
C LYS A 74 4.47 -11.04 1.20
N PHE A 75 5.25 -10.91 2.27
CA PHE A 75 6.40 -10.00 2.34
C PHE A 75 7.57 -10.64 3.07
N ASP A 76 8.79 -10.46 2.55
CA ASP A 76 10.01 -10.97 3.19
C ASP A 76 10.46 -10.03 4.32
N PHE A 77 9.83 -10.22 5.49
CA PHE A 77 10.21 -9.52 6.70
C PHE A 77 11.63 -9.88 7.18
N GLY A 78 12.16 -11.05 6.81
CA GLY A 78 13.51 -11.47 7.20
C GLY A 78 14.57 -10.60 6.55
N THR A 79 14.48 -10.41 5.24
CA THR A 79 15.35 -9.48 4.50
C THR A 79 15.11 -8.04 4.91
N TYR A 80 13.85 -7.62 5.06
CA TYR A 80 13.53 -6.26 5.51
C TYR A 80 14.16 -5.92 6.87
N MET A 81 14.12 -6.84 7.84
CA MET A 81 14.77 -6.64 9.14
C MET A 81 16.28 -6.50 9.01
N LYS A 82 16.94 -7.33 8.18
CA LYS A 82 18.40 -7.26 7.94
C LYS A 82 18.80 -5.92 7.33
N ASP A 83 18.09 -5.49 6.28
CA ASP A 83 18.38 -4.25 5.55
C ASP A 83 18.21 -3.01 6.44
N ASN A 84 17.23 -3.04 7.34
CA ASN A 84 16.93 -1.96 8.28
C ASN A 84 17.63 -2.10 9.64
N LYS A 85 18.52 -3.09 9.81
CA LYS A 85 19.25 -3.37 11.06
C LYS A 85 18.34 -3.50 12.29
N LEU A 86 17.16 -4.09 12.12
CA LEU A 86 16.17 -4.25 13.18
C LEU A 86 16.52 -5.44 14.09
N LEU A 87 16.35 -5.24 15.39
CA LEU A 87 16.49 -6.28 16.41
C LEU A 87 15.14 -6.52 17.07
N LYS A 88 14.80 -7.81 17.28
CA LYS A 88 13.61 -8.14 18.07
C LYS A 88 13.91 -7.87 19.55
N ILE A 89 12.99 -7.21 20.24
CA ILE A 89 13.01 -7.16 21.70
C ILE A 89 12.80 -8.60 22.19
N GLY A 90 13.78 -9.12 22.94
CA GLY A 90 13.75 -10.49 23.46
C GLY A 90 14.44 -11.53 22.55
N LYS A 91 15.77 -11.55 22.60
CA LYS A 91 16.56 -12.77 22.85
C LYS A 91 17.68 -12.40 23.82
N THR A 92 17.31 -11.88 24.99
CA THR A 92 18.23 -11.94 26.14
C THR A 92 18.49 -13.43 26.36
N LYS A 93 19.77 -13.81 26.36
CA LYS A 93 20.22 -15.20 26.57
C LYS A 93 19.55 -15.83 27.78
#